data_AF-A0A9E0RM60-F1
#
_entry.id   AF-A0A9E0RM60-F1
#
_cell.length_a   1.000
_cell.length_b   1.000
_cell.length_c   1.000
_cell.angle_alpha   90.00
_cell.angle_beta   90.00
_cell.angle_gamma   90.00
#
_symmetry.space_group_name_H-M   'P 1'
#
loop_
_entity.id
_entity.type
_entity.pdbx_description
1 polymer ?
#
loop_
_entity_poly.entity_id
_entity_poly.type
_entity_poly.pdbx_seq_one_letter_code
_entity_poly.pdbx_strand_id
1 'polypeptide(L)'
;MSHPLAYANQSLYHASILLSGWRAELERGNVPESQVNQAYASPVQVRLLDGYGWLLLAACRIRQLPDSPPRSVSDLPPLPAGLVRPAEVEACAQLEQSGWVAALKAPISNSPVVRRSDSLAVETGANLEQFEDWAQQLAGLAETISDAIDES
;
A
#
# COMPACT_ATOMS: atom_id res chain seq x y z
N MET A 1 -8.63 2.21 -23.15
CA MET A 1 -8.18 1.01 -22.44
C MET A 1 -7.77 1.46 -21.05
N SER A 2 -8.39 0.94 -19.99
CA SER A 2 -8.04 1.31 -18.62
C SER A 2 -6.64 0.78 -18.31
N HIS A 3 -5.69 1.69 -18.17
CA HIS A 3 -4.29 1.38 -17.88
C HIS A 3 -4.18 0.93 -16.42
N PRO A 4 -3.31 -0.03 -16.05
CA PRO A 4 -3.06 -0.39 -14.65
C PRO A 4 -2.78 0.84 -13.76
N LEU A 5 -2.14 1.87 -14.31
CA LEU A 5 -1.92 3.16 -13.64
C LEU A 5 -3.24 3.87 -13.23
N ALA A 6 -4.31 3.76 -14.03
CA ALA A 6 -5.60 4.34 -13.66
C ALA A 6 -6.23 3.63 -12.44
N TYR A 7 -6.10 2.30 -12.36
CA TYR A 7 -6.54 1.53 -11.19
C TYR A 7 -5.67 1.80 -9.95
N ALA A 8 -4.36 2.02 -10.14
CA ALA A 8 -3.48 2.47 -9.08
C ALA A 8 -3.96 3.82 -8.52
N ASN A 9 -4.15 4.81 -9.39
CA ASN A 9 -4.61 6.15 -9.00
C ASN A 9 -5.98 6.12 -8.31
N GLN A 10 -6.92 5.30 -8.80
CA GLN A 10 -8.21 5.11 -8.15
C GLN A 10 -8.06 4.53 -6.72
N SER A 11 -7.18 3.54 -6.55
CA SER A 11 -6.93 2.91 -5.25
C SER A 11 -6.30 3.89 -4.27
N LEU A 12 -5.32 4.69 -4.72
CA LEU A 12 -4.69 5.74 -3.91
C LEU A 12 -5.67 6.86 -3.55
N TYR A 13 -6.56 7.24 -4.48
CA TYR A 13 -7.64 8.19 -4.20
C TYR A 13 -8.61 7.68 -3.13
N HIS A 14 -9.01 6.40 -3.20
CA HIS A 14 -9.83 5.81 -2.13
C HIS A 14 -9.08 5.73 -0.80
N ALA A 15 -7.78 5.44 -0.82
CA ALA A 15 -6.96 5.47 0.39
C ALA A 15 -6.92 6.88 1.02
N SER A 16 -6.79 7.94 0.22
CA SER A 16 -6.76 9.32 0.74
C SER A 16 -8.10 9.75 1.36
N ILE A 17 -9.23 9.30 0.81
CA ILE A 17 -10.55 9.49 1.43
C ILE A 17 -10.60 8.80 2.80
N LEU A 18 -10.15 7.55 2.89
CA LEU A 18 -10.15 6.80 4.13
C LEU A 18 -9.22 7.42 5.19
N LEU A 19 -8.03 7.87 4.80
CA LEU A 19 -7.09 8.59 5.67
C LEU A 19 -7.71 9.90 6.19
N SER A 20 -8.35 10.66 5.32
CA SER A 20 -9.06 11.89 5.71
C SER A 20 -10.18 11.60 6.72
N GLY A 21 -10.92 10.52 6.51
CA GLY A 21 -11.95 10.06 7.45
C GLY A 21 -11.36 9.63 8.80
N TRP A 22 -10.26 8.87 8.78
CA TRP A 22 -9.55 8.45 9.98
C TRP A 22 -9.13 9.66 10.82
N ARG A 23 -8.44 10.64 10.20
CA ARG A 23 -8.04 11.88 10.85
C ARG A 23 -9.24 12.62 11.47
N ALA A 24 -10.33 12.76 10.73
CA ALA A 24 -11.52 13.44 11.21
C ALA A 24 -12.17 12.75 12.43
N GLU A 25 -12.18 11.41 12.48
CA GLU A 25 -12.70 10.69 13.66
C GLU A 25 -11.80 10.83 14.88
N LEU A 26 -10.47 10.86 14.68
CA LEU A 26 -9.53 11.14 15.77
C LEU A 26 -9.72 12.56 16.33
N GLU A 27 -9.87 13.56 15.45
CA GLU A 27 -10.11 14.95 15.83
C GLU A 27 -11.44 15.14 16.58
N ARG A 28 -12.47 14.36 16.24
CA ARG A 28 -13.75 14.40 16.96
C ARG A 28 -13.65 13.91 18.41
N GLY A 29 -12.73 12.99 18.70
CA GLY A 29 -12.50 12.49 20.07
C GLY A 29 -13.69 11.77 20.72
N ASN A 30 -14.70 11.36 19.96
CA ASN A 30 -15.91 10.71 20.48
C ASN A 30 -15.71 9.22 20.83
N VAL A 31 -14.71 8.59 20.21
CA VAL A 31 -14.39 7.17 20.32
C VAL A 31 -12.92 7.06 20.76
N PRO A 32 -12.54 6.05 21.57
CA PRO A 32 -11.14 5.85 21.92
C PRO A 32 -10.25 5.72 20.69
N GLU A 33 -9.13 6.45 20.67
CA GLU A 33 -8.16 6.48 19.56
C GLU A 33 -7.77 5.08 19.08
N SER A 34 -7.51 4.14 20.00
CA SER A 34 -7.14 2.76 19.65
C SER A 34 -8.23 2.03 18.84
N GLN A 35 -9.50 2.29 19.09
CA GLN A 35 -10.62 1.70 18.36
C GLN A 35 -10.76 2.33 16.97
N VAL A 36 -10.55 3.65 16.86
CA VAL A 36 -10.52 4.35 15.58
C VAL A 36 -9.36 3.82 14.73
N ASN A 37 -8.15 3.78 15.30
CA ASN A 37 -6.96 3.27 14.62
C ASN A 37 -7.15 1.84 14.10
N GLN A 38 -7.71 0.95 14.91
CA GLN A 38 -8.01 -0.43 14.48
C GLN A 38 -9.06 -0.48 13.36
N ALA A 39 -10.12 0.32 13.44
CA ALA A 39 -11.20 0.32 12.45
C ALA A 39 -10.74 0.80 11.07
N TYR A 40 -9.85 1.80 11.02
CA TYR A 40 -9.41 2.41 9.76
C TYR A 40 -8.17 1.74 9.15
N ALA A 41 -7.26 1.20 9.97
CA ALA A 41 -5.98 0.72 9.49
C ALA A 41 -6.09 -0.39 8.43
N SER A 42 -6.93 -1.40 8.65
CA SER A 42 -7.07 -2.52 7.71
C SER A 42 -7.67 -2.10 6.35
N PRO A 43 -8.80 -1.35 6.31
CA PRO A 43 -9.31 -0.82 5.04
C PRO A 43 -8.30 0.06 4.28
N VAL A 44 -7.55 0.92 4.99
CA VAL A 44 -6.52 1.77 4.36
C VAL A 44 -5.39 0.90 3.81
N GLN A 45 -4.87 -0.05 4.57
CA GLN A 45 -3.81 -0.97 4.14
C GLN A 45 -4.17 -1.69 2.85
N VAL A 46 -5.40 -2.22 2.76
CA VAL A 46 -5.89 -2.92 1.57
C VAL A 46 -5.84 -2.01 0.35
N ARG A 47 -6.26 -0.75 0.48
CA ARG A 47 -6.25 0.21 -0.64
C ARG A 47 -4.84 0.63 -1.05
N LEU A 48 -3.94 0.82 -0.09
CA LEU A 48 -2.54 1.10 -0.39
C LEU A 48 -1.86 -0.10 -1.10
N LEU A 49 -2.11 -1.32 -0.63
CA LEU A 49 -1.60 -2.54 -1.28
C LEU A 49 -2.24 -2.80 -2.64
N ASP A 50 -3.52 -2.48 -2.83
CA ASP A 50 -4.19 -2.54 -4.14
C ASP A 50 -3.48 -1.59 -5.11
N GLY A 51 -3.26 -0.34 -4.68
CA GLY A 51 -2.55 0.68 -5.46
C GLY A 51 -1.15 0.23 -5.85
N TYR A 52 -0.39 -0.26 -4.88
CA TYR A 52 0.95 -0.82 -5.11
C TYR A 52 0.96 -1.94 -6.15
N GLY A 53 0.05 -2.91 -6.04
CA GLY A 53 -0.03 -4.02 -6.99
C GLY A 53 -0.34 -3.56 -8.42
N TRP A 54 -1.22 -2.58 -8.57
CA TRP A 54 -1.50 -1.97 -9.88
C TRP A 54 -0.30 -1.20 -10.44
N LEU A 55 0.50 -0.54 -9.59
CA LEU A 55 1.74 0.11 -10.00
C LEU A 55 2.78 -0.90 -10.50
N LEU A 56 2.91 -2.06 -9.84
CA LEU A 56 3.79 -3.13 -10.33
C LEU A 56 3.40 -3.61 -11.72
N LEU A 57 2.09 -3.78 -11.98
CA LEU A 57 1.59 -4.14 -13.30
C LEU A 57 1.82 -3.05 -14.34
N ALA A 58 1.70 -1.78 -13.95
CA ALA A 58 1.98 -0.63 -14.80
C ALA A 58 3.46 -0.59 -15.20
N ALA A 59 4.37 -0.76 -14.24
CA ALA A 59 5.81 -0.84 -14.49
C ALA A 59 6.16 -1.98 -15.45
N CYS A 60 5.55 -3.16 -15.28
CA CYS A 60 5.71 -4.30 -16.20
C CYS A 60 5.03 -4.12 -17.58
N ARG A 61 4.29 -3.03 -17.81
CA ARG A 61 3.54 -2.74 -19.05
C ARG A 61 2.60 -3.88 -19.48
N ILE A 62 2.00 -4.56 -18.49
CA ILE A 62 1.13 -5.70 -18.73
C ILE A 62 -0.18 -5.21 -19.38
N ARG A 63 -0.48 -5.75 -20.57
CA ARG A 63 -1.69 -5.39 -21.34
C ARG A 63 -2.92 -6.20 -20.95
N GLN A 64 -2.74 -7.42 -20.44
CA GLN A 64 -3.81 -8.28 -19.98
C GLN A 64 -3.88 -8.20 -18.45
N LEU A 65 -4.83 -7.43 -17.96
CA LEU A 65 -4.99 -7.21 -16.53
C LEU A 65 -5.62 -8.43 -15.86
N PRO A 66 -5.10 -8.86 -14.69
CA PRO A 66 -5.81 -9.80 -13.83
C PRO A 66 -7.05 -9.14 -13.20
N ASP A 67 -7.98 -9.96 -12.71
CA ASP A 67 -9.18 -9.49 -12.01
C ASP A 67 -8.88 -8.79 -10.67
N SER A 68 -7.70 -9.01 -10.11
CA SER A 68 -7.24 -8.42 -8.85
C SER A 68 -5.75 -8.11 -8.90
N PRO A 69 -5.28 -7.03 -8.24
CA PRO A 69 -3.88 -6.64 -8.28
C PRO A 69 -3.02 -7.67 -7.54
N PRO A 70 -1.77 -7.90 -7.99
CA PRO A 70 -0.79 -8.69 -7.24
C PRO A 70 -0.50 -8.02 -5.89
N ARG A 71 -0.18 -8.82 -4.86
CA ARG A 71 0.22 -8.28 -3.54
C ARG A 71 1.73 -8.20 -3.37
N SER A 72 2.47 -8.74 -4.34
CA SER A 72 3.90 -8.90 -4.27
C SER A 72 4.56 -8.88 -5.64
N VAL A 73 5.84 -8.52 -5.71
CA VAL A 73 6.66 -8.68 -6.94
C VAL A 73 6.77 -10.16 -7.35
N SER A 74 6.67 -11.07 -6.38
CA SER A 74 6.59 -12.52 -6.61
C SER A 74 5.30 -12.98 -7.28
N ASP A 75 4.22 -12.22 -7.13
CA ASP A 75 2.88 -12.57 -7.63
C ASP A 75 2.63 -12.02 -9.03
N LEU A 76 3.63 -11.33 -9.61
CA LEU A 76 3.52 -10.77 -10.94
C LEU A 76 3.39 -11.87 -12.00
N PRO A 77 2.54 -11.65 -13.03
CA PRO A 77 2.44 -12.58 -14.14
C PRO A 77 3.80 -12.72 -14.84
N PRO A 78 4.09 -13.91 -15.41
CA PRO A 78 5.33 -14.11 -16.13
C PRO A 78 5.45 -13.11 -17.28
N LEU A 79 6.62 -12.48 -17.40
CA LEU A 79 6.92 -11.60 -18.51
C LEU A 79 6.98 -12.41 -19.82
N PRO A 80 6.57 -11.83 -20.96
CA PRO A 80 6.80 -12.44 -22.27
C PRO A 80 8.27 -12.79 -22.47
N ALA A 81 8.54 -13.91 -23.16
CA ALA A 81 9.89 -14.40 -23.38
C ALA A 81 10.79 -13.33 -24.02
N GLY A 82 11.95 -13.06 -23.40
CA GLY A 82 12.92 -12.08 -23.86
C GLY A 82 12.84 -10.70 -23.19
N LEU A 83 11.86 -10.46 -22.30
CA LEU A 83 11.80 -9.25 -21.48
C LEU A 83 12.42 -9.47 -20.10
N VAL A 84 13.28 -8.54 -19.70
CA VAL A 84 13.85 -8.46 -18.35
C VAL A 84 12.90 -7.64 -17.47
N ARG A 85 12.90 -7.89 -16.15
CA ARG A 85 12.12 -7.06 -15.22
C ARG A 85 12.60 -5.60 -15.30
N PRO A 86 11.68 -4.62 -15.36
CA PRO A 86 12.04 -3.21 -15.29
C PRO A 86 12.77 -2.89 -13.97
N ALA A 87 13.67 -1.90 -14.00
CA ALA A 87 14.45 -1.49 -12.83
C ALA A 87 13.56 -1.04 -11.65
N GLU A 88 12.41 -0.45 -11.95
CA GLU A 88 11.39 -0.05 -10.98
C GLU A 88 10.82 -1.24 -10.22
N VAL A 89 10.65 -2.39 -10.89
CA VAL A 89 10.16 -3.64 -10.29
C VAL A 89 11.22 -4.28 -9.42
N GLU A 90 12.50 -4.16 -9.79
CA GLU A 90 13.62 -4.60 -8.95
C GLU A 90 13.78 -3.74 -7.69
N ALA A 91 13.65 -2.42 -7.81
CA ALA A 91 13.62 -1.50 -6.67
C ALA A 91 12.45 -1.82 -5.72
N CYS A 92 11.27 -2.11 -6.29
CA CYS A 92 10.12 -2.59 -5.54
C CYS A 92 10.42 -3.90 -4.80
N ALA A 93 11.10 -4.86 -5.44
CA ALA A 93 11.46 -6.13 -4.79
C ALA A 93 12.37 -5.91 -3.57
N GLN A 94 13.27 -4.93 -3.63
CA GLN A 94 14.12 -4.57 -2.49
C GLN A 94 13.30 -3.94 -1.35
N LEU A 95 12.36 -3.04 -1.68
CA LEU A 95 11.47 -2.42 -0.70
C LEU A 95 10.56 -3.43 0.01
N GLU A 96 10.18 -4.51 -0.69
CA GLU A 96 9.42 -5.63 -0.11
C GLU A 96 10.24 -6.49 0.86
N GLN A 97 11.56 -6.59 0.65
CA GLN A 97 12.46 -7.34 1.52
C GLN A 97 12.84 -6.52 2.75
N SER A 98 13.16 -5.25 2.55
CA SER A 98 13.55 -4.32 3.60
C SER A 98 13.14 -2.91 3.20
N GLY A 99 12.14 -2.36 3.88
CA GLY A 99 11.68 -1.01 3.60
C GLY A 99 10.24 -0.75 4.06
N TRP A 100 9.71 0.38 3.60
CA TRP A 100 8.36 0.80 3.94
C TRP A 100 7.30 -0.11 3.32
N VAL A 101 7.56 -0.75 2.17
CA VAL A 101 6.63 -1.73 1.58
C VAL A 101 6.58 -3.01 2.43
N ALA A 102 7.72 -3.49 2.94
CA ALA A 102 7.74 -4.61 3.89
C ALA A 102 6.91 -4.29 5.15
N ALA A 103 7.04 -3.07 5.67
CA ALA A 103 6.25 -2.60 6.81
C ALA A 103 4.75 -2.47 6.47
N LEU A 104 4.41 -1.96 5.28
CA LEU A 104 3.03 -1.86 4.79
C LEU A 104 2.39 -3.25 4.60
N LYS A 105 3.17 -4.26 4.20
CA LYS A 105 2.70 -5.66 4.02
C LYS A 105 2.58 -6.42 5.35
N ALA A 106 3.17 -5.90 6.43
CA ALA A 106 3.12 -6.56 7.73
C ALA A 106 1.66 -6.64 8.23
N PRO A 107 1.26 -7.77 8.85
CA PRO A 107 -0.08 -7.88 9.42
C PRO A 107 -0.32 -6.78 10.46
N ILE A 108 -1.45 -6.08 10.33
CA ILE A 108 -1.89 -5.16 11.38
C ILE A 108 -2.40 -6.00 12.55
N SER A 109 -1.83 -5.79 13.73
CA SER A 109 -2.31 -6.41 14.96
C SER A 109 -3.71 -5.88 15.29
N ASN A 110 -4.72 -6.69 15.00
CA ASN A 110 -6.13 -6.42 15.34
C ASN A 110 -6.50 -6.90 16.75
N SER A 111 -5.53 -7.40 17.53
CA SER A 111 -5.82 -7.78 18.90
C SER A 111 -6.12 -6.53 19.73
N PRO A 112 -7.19 -6.53 20.54
CA PRO A 112 -7.34 -5.51 21.56
C PRO A 112 -6.09 -5.58 22.43
N VAL A 113 -5.42 -4.44 22.63
CA VAL A 113 -4.27 -4.33 23.53
C VAL A 113 -4.78 -4.59 24.96
N VAL A 114 -4.91 -5.87 25.32
CA VAL A 114 -5.09 -6.28 26.70
C VAL A 114 -3.71 -6.11 27.31
N ARG A 115 -3.50 -5.03 28.08
CA ARG A 115 -2.30 -4.88 28.91
C ARG A 115 -2.20 -6.11 29.81
N ARG A 116 -1.45 -7.13 29.38
CA ARG A 116 -0.96 -8.17 30.28
C ARG A 116 0.18 -7.52 31.04
N SER A 117 0.06 -7.44 32.35
CA SER A 117 1.04 -6.83 33.26
C SER A 117 2.45 -7.43 33.19
N ASP A 118 2.68 -8.41 32.31
CA ASP A 118 3.88 -9.25 32.22
C ASP A 118 4.50 -9.27 30.80
N SER A 119 4.07 -8.39 29.88
CA SER A 119 4.64 -8.29 28.54
C SER A 119 5.17 -6.90 28.25
N LEU A 120 6.50 -6.81 28.03
CA LEU A 120 7.22 -5.61 27.57
C LEU A 120 7.18 -5.45 26.05
N ALA A 121 6.42 -6.29 25.34
CA ALA A 121 6.22 -6.13 23.91
C ALA A 121 5.28 -4.93 23.70
N VAL A 122 5.85 -3.80 23.27
CA VAL A 122 5.07 -2.70 22.70
C VAL A 122 4.47 -3.24 21.40
N GLU A 123 3.21 -3.70 21.44
CA GLU A 123 2.43 -3.90 20.23
C GLU A 123 2.39 -2.55 19.52
N THR A 124 3.10 -2.43 18.39
CA THR A 124 3.06 -1.24 17.55
C THR A 124 1.66 -1.18 16.95
N GLY A 125 0.76 -0.48 17.62
CA GLY A 125 -0.59 -0.25 17.13
C GLY A 125 -0.55 0.50 15.81
N ALA A 126 -1.59 0.36 14.99
CA ALA A 126 -1.70 1.12 13.77
C ALA A 126 -1.64 2.64 14.06
N ASN A 127 -0.79 3.35 13.34
CA ASN A 127 -0.58 4.79 13.49
C ASN A 127 -0.97 5.50 12.20
N LEU A 128 -1.88 6.49 12.28
CA LEU A 128 -2.32 7.28 11.13
C LEU A 128 -1.12 7.89 10.37
N GLU A 129 -0.16 8.50 11.06
CA GLU A 129 1.00 9.17 10.44
C GLU A 129 1.79 8.20 9.56
N GLN A 130 1.98 6.96 10.02
CA GLN A 130 2.69 5.94 9.26
C GLN A 130 1.95 5.57 7.97
N PHE A 131 0.63 5.52 8.00
CA PHE A 131 -0.16 5.24 6.80
C PHE A 131 -0.21 6.42 5.83
N GLU A 132 -0.20 7.66 6.34
CA GLU A 132 -0.07 8.87 5.52
C GLU A 132 1.30 8.91 4.82
N ASP A 133 2.37 8.57 5.53
CA ASP A 133 3.73 8.45 4.97
C ASP A 133 3.76 7.41 3.84
N TRP A 134 3.18 6.23 4.06
CA TRP A 134 3.11 5.19 3.02
C TRP A 134 2.30 5.63 1.80
N ALA A 135 1.20 6.37 2.01
CA ALA A 135 0.41 6.91 0.91
C ALA A 135 1.22 7.93 0.08
N GLN A 136 2.02 8.77 0.73
CA GLN A 136 2.89 9.74 0.05
C GLN A 136 4.02 9.04 -0.74
N GLN A 137 4.63 8.00 -0.16
CA GLN A 137 5.64 7.20 -0.86
C GLN A 137 5.05 6.49 -2.09
N LEU A 138 3.82 5.98 -2.00
CA LEU A 138 3.12 5.37 -3.13
C LEU A 138 2.77 6.38 -4.23
N ALA A 139 2.37 7.61 -3.86
CA ALA A 139 2.13 8.67 -4.82
C ALA A 139 3.40 9.02 -5.61
N GLY A 140 4.55 9.16 -4.92
CA GLY A 140 5.83 9.39 -5.59
C GLY A 140 6.27 8.23 -6.50
N LEU A 141 5.98 6.98 -6.10
CA LEU A 141 6.22 5.82 -6.95
C LEU A 141 5.32 5.84 -8.20
N ALA A 142 4.06 6.25 -8.07
CA ALA A 142 3.14 6.38 -9.18
C ALA A 142 3.60 7.42 -10.20
N GLU A 143 4.09 8.57 -9.73
CA GLU A 143 4.69 9.62 -10.58
C GLU A 143 5.90 9.08 -11.33
N THR A 144 6.84 8.44 -10.62
CA THR A 144 8.06 7.85 -11.22
C THR A 144 7.70 6.85 -12.32
N ILE A 145 6.72 5.98 -12.08
CA ILE A 145 6.28 4.98 -13.06
C ILE A 145 5.57 5.64 -14.24
N SER A 146 4.78 6.70 -14.00
CA SER A 146 4.12 7.46 -15.06
C SER A 146 5.14 8.10 -15.99
N ASP A 147 6.15 8.78 -15.44
CA ASP A 147 7.21 9.43 -16.21
C ASP A 147 7.99 8.40 -17.05
N ALA A 148 8.33 7.24 -16.46
CA ALA A 148 9.01 6.16 -17.16
C ALA A 148 8.18 5.53 -18.29
N ILE A 149 6.84 5.62 -18.23
CA ILE A 149 5.96 5.17 -19.32
C ILE A 149 5.91 6.22 -20.43
N ASP A 150 5.83 7.50 -20.09
CA ASP A 150 5.72 8.61 -21.05
C ASP A 150 7.03 8.87 -21.82
N GLU A 151 8.19 8.60 -21.23
CA GLU A 151 9.51 8.77 -21.86
C GLU A 151 9.92 7.64 -22.83
N SER A 152 9.11 6.59 -22.95
CA SER A 152 9.44 5.36 -23.72
C SER A 152 8.74 5.25 -25.07
#